data_AF-A0A9E6EMM9-F1
#
_entry.id   AF-A0A9E6EMM9-F1
#
_cell.length_a   1.000
_cell.length_b   1.000
_cell.length_c   1.000
_cell.angle_alpha   90.00
_cell.angle_beta   90.00
_cell.angle_gamma   90.00
#
_symmetry.space_group_name_H-M   'P 1'
#
loop_
_entity.id
_entity.type
_entity.pdbx_description
1 polymer ?
#
loop_
_entity_poly.entity_id
_entity_poly.type
_entity_poly.pdbx_seq_one_letter_code
_entity_poly.pdbx_strand_id
1 'polypeptide(L)'
;SHLAGWVPAGTLLDAPAPPPIPAGAPSPAPGARAAFHCGLWSLLSMFLCFPVALGLGVAAIVQNQKAQRLARENPGAYLKPGSGGLVMAIIALALLPLLAVLGIVSAIAIPAVLGQRDRARDKGAIANLNSGMYALAGECDLLKGRSPGEVKAGLEAALRREAGHNPWSPQGPAFSYTVEVVEGQDGDGFKEAAQAAGGNLGECAYIVQLPGERQPGMLGGSVRLKHPVAGSTWYVKVTPLD
;
A
#
# COMPACT_ATOMS: atom_id res chain seq x y z
N SER A 1 -32.84 47.94 69.95
CA SER A 1 -34.15 48.11 70.60
C SER A 1 -35.22 47.69 69.62
N HIS A 2 -35.99 46.65 69.99
CA HIS A 2 -37.28 46.24 69.41
C HIS A 2 -37.27 45.76 67.94
N LEU A 3 -37.95 44.69 67.53
CA LEU A 3 -38.75 43.67 68.20
C LEU A 3 -38.77 42.44 67.27
N ALA A 4 -38.68 41.27 67.89
CA ALA A 4 -39.05 39.99 67.33
C ALA A 4 -40.50 40.01 66.83
N GLY A 5 -40.71 39.80 65.54
CA GLY A 5 -42.02 39.58 64.94
C GLY A 5 -42.34 38.09 64.95
N TRP A 6 -43.05 37.66 65.99
CA TRP A 6 -43.67 36.35 66.12
C TRP A 6 -44.85 36.27 65.14
N VAL A 7 -44.83 35.35 64.18
CA VAL A 7 -45.99 35.06 63.30
C VAL A 7 -46.66 33.78 63.79
N PRO A 8 -47.97 33.80 64.05
CA PRO A 8 -48.68 32.73 64.73
C PRO A 8 -48.86 31.47 63.87
N ALA A 9 -48.81 30.32 64.55
CA ALA A 9 -49.26 29.04 64.05
C ALA A 9 -50.76 29.11 63.73
N GLY A 10 -51.13 28.98 62.46
CA GLY A 10 -52.54 28.94 62.10
C GLY A 10 -52.84 29.20 60.63
N THR A 11 -52.32 28.37 59.71
CA THR A 11 -53.02 28.01 58.47
C THR A 11 -52.31 26.83 57.81
N LEU A 12 -52.69 25.62 58.22
CA LEU A 12 -52.49 24.40 57.44
C LEU A 12 -53.33 24.59 56.16
N LEU A 13 -52.72 25.17 55.14
CA LEU A 13 -53.26 25.15 53.78
C LEU A 13 -53.38 23.69 53.39
N ASP A 14 -54.62 23.24 53.22
CA ASP A 14 -54.99 22.06 52.45
C ASP A 14 -54.16 22.06 51.16
N ALA A 15 -53.13 21.23 51.11
CA ALA A 15 -52.44 20.95 49.87
C ALA A 15 -53.47 20.23 48.99
N PRO A 16 -53.81 20.74 47.78
CA PRO A 16 -54.65 20.00 46.87
C PRO A 16 -53.98 18.65 46.61
N ALA A 17 -54.73 17.56 46.81
CA ALA A 17 -54.26 16.22 46.50
C ALA A 17 -53.58 16.22 45.12
N PRO A 18 -52.43 15.54 44.94
CA PRO A 18 -51.78 15.48 43.65
C PRO A 18 -52.81 15.01 42.61
N PRO A 19 -52.89 15.66 41.43
CA PRO A 19 -53.84 15.27 40.41
C PRO A 19 -53.64 13.78 40.12
N PRO A 20 -54.72 12.99 40.03
CA PRO A 20 -54.59 11.58 39.67
C PRO A 20 -53.80 11.48 38.37
N ILE A 21 -52.66 10.80 38.42
CA ILE A 21 -51.87 10.48 37.23
C ILE A 21 -52.86 9.83 36.27
N PRO A 22 -53.08 10.36 35.05
CA PRO A 22 -54.03 9.78 34.12
C PRO A 22 -53.62 8.33 33.88
N ALA A 23 -54.46 7.40 34.33
CA ALA A 23 -54.32 5.98 34.07
C ALA A 23 -54.46 5.77 32.56
N GLY A 24 -53.34 5.74 31.85
CA GLY A 24 -53.33 5.59 30.39
C GLY A 24 -52.22 6.33 29.65
N ALA A 25 -51.13 6.76 30.30
CA ALA A 25 -49.98 7.24 29.55
C ALA A 25 -49.48 6.12 28.61
N PRO A 26 -49.39 6.36 27.29
CA PRO A 26 -48.98 5.35 26.34
C PRO A 26 -47.58 4.85 26.71
N SER A 27 -47.42 3.54 26.78
CA SER A 27 -46.16 2.92 27.16
C SER A 27 -45.29 2.67 25.91
N PRO A 28 -43.95 2.63 26.02
CA PRO A 28 -43.11 2.25 24.89
C PRO A 28 -43.44 0.82 24.47
N ALA A 29 -43.64 0.61 23.16
CA ALA A 29 -43.97 -0.71 22.62
C ALA A 29 -42.93 -1.77 23.06
N PRO A 30 -43.38 -2.96 23.51
CA PRO A 30 -42.48 -4.06 23.85
C PRO A 30 -41.54 -4.36 22.68
N GLY A 31 -40.23 -4.34 22.94
CA GLY A 31 -39.19 -4.58 21.93
C GLY A 31 -38.51 -3.33 21.34
N ALA A 32 -39.04 -2.12 21.54
CA ALA A 32 -38.39 -0.90 21.05
C ALA A 32 -37.02 -0.64 21.71
N ARG A 33 -36.91 -0.86 23.03
CA ARG A 33 -35.65 -0.75 23.77
C ARG A 33 -34.68 -1.90 23.42
N ALA A 34 -35.22 -3.10 23.24
CA ALA A 34 -34.42 -4.27 22.85
C ALA A 34 -33.79 -4.09 21.47
N ALA A 35 -34.53 -3.55 20.50
CA ALA A 35 -34.02 -3.24 19.16
C ALA A 35 -32.89 -2.19 19.19
N PHE A 36 -32.99 -1.17 20.06
CA PHE A 36 -31.94 -0.17 20.22
C PHE A 36 -30.66 -0.77 20.81
N HIS A 37 -30.77 -1.52 21.91
CA HIS A 37 -29.60 -2.17 22.51
C HIS A 37 -28.99 -3.20 21.57
N CYS A 38 -29.81 -3.98 20.87
CA CYS A 38 -29.34 -4.97 19.90
C CYS A 38 -28.59 -4.31 18.72
N GLY A 39 -29.09 -3.18 18.20
CA GLY A 39 -28.40 -2.39 17.17
C GLY A 39 -27.08 -1.78 17.66
N LEU A 40 -27.05 -1.28 18.90
CA LEU A 40 -25.82 -0.75 19.51
C LEU A 40 -24.77 -1.84 19.74
N TRP A 41 -25.18 -3.00 20.26
CA TRP A 41 -24.30 -4.15 20.45
C TRP A 41 -23.85 -4.76 19.12
N SER A 42 -24.68 -4.71 18.07
CA SER A 42 -24.29 -5.09 16.70
C SER A 42 -23.16 -4.20 16.17
N LEU A 43 -23.26 -2.88 16.35
CA LEU A 43 -22.20 -1.93 15.99
C LEU A 43 -20.90 -2.16 16.76
N LEU A 44 -20.98 -2.41 18.07
CA LEU A 44 -19.79 -2.65 18.88
C LEU A 44 -19.15 -4.02 18.56
N SER A 45 -19.95 -5.05 18.36
CA SER A 45 -19.46 -6.40 18.02
C SER A 45 -18.95 -6.52 16.59
N MET A 46 -19.27 -5.56 15.71
CA MET A 46 -18.75 -5.46 14.35
C MET A 46 -17.22 -5.54 14.28
N PHE A 47 -16.53 -4.96 15.27
CA PHE A 47 -15.07 -4.95 15.33
C PHE A 47 -14.46 -6.19 16.00
N LEU A 48 -15.28 -7.00 16.69
CA LEU A 48 -14.79 -8.09 17.54
C LEU A 48 -15.18 -9.49 17.02
N CYS A 49 -16.40 -9.65 16.50
CA CYS A 49 -16.93 -10.95 16.06
C CYS A 49 -18.02 -10.79 14.99
N PHE A 50 -17.63 -10.93 13.73
CA PHE A 50 -18.48 -10.73 12.54
C PHE A 50 -19.81 -11.54 12.57
N PRO A 51 -19.83 -12.85 12.89
CA PRO A 51 -21.07 -13.63 12.86
C PRO A 51 -22.08 -13.17 13.92
N VAL A 52 -21.59 -12.72 15.08
CA VAL A 52 -22.44 -12.22 16.18
C VAL A 52 -23.05 -10.87 15.79
N ALA A 53 -22.26 -9.97 15.20
CA ALA A 53 -22.74 -8.67 14.73
C ALA A 53 -23.87 -8.80 13.70
N LEU A 54 -23.74 -9.74 12.76
CA LEU A 54 -24.76 -10.05 11.76
C LEU A 54 -26.06 -10.54 12.41
N GLY A 55 -25.96 -11.52 13.33
CA GLY A 55 -27.11 -12.07 14.05
C GLY A 55 -27.85 -11.01 14.87
N LEU A 56 -27.12 -10.14 15.56
CA LEU A 56 -27.68 -9.02 16.32
C LEU A 56 -28.33 -7.96 15.40
N GLY A 57 -27.71 -7.65 14.26
CA GLY A 57 -28.26 -6.70 13.28
C GLY A 57 -29.62 -7.18 12.73
N VAL A 58 -29.73 -8.46 12.37
CA VAL A 58 -30.99 -9.05 11.92
C VAL A 58 -32.03 -9.07 13.04
N ALA A 59 -31.65 -9.48 14.25
CA ALA A 59 -32.55 -9.47 15.41
C ALA A 59 -33.09 -8.06 15.72
N ALA A 60 -32.26 -7.02 15.60
CA ALA A 60 -32.67 -5.63 15.79
C ALA A 60 -33.72 -5.19 14.75
N ILE A 61 -33.56 -5.57 13.47
CA ILE A 61 -34.54 -5.28 12.41
C ILE A 61 -35.88 -5.97 12.70
N VAL A 62 -35.85 -7.26 13.01
CA VAL A 62 -37.06 -8.06 13.29
C VAL A 62 -37.82 -7.50 14.49
N GLN A 63 -37.10 -7.16 15.58
CA GLN A 63 -37.71 -6.57 16.78
C GLN A 63 -38.31 -5.18 16.51
N ASN A 64 -37.64 -4.35 15.69
CA ASN A 64 -38.16 -3.04 15.32
C ASN A 64 -39.41 -3.14 14.43
N GLN A 65 -39.44 -4.05 13.46
CA GLN A 65 -40.62 -4.31 12.64
C GLN A 65 -41.81 -4.79 13.50
N LYS A 66 -41.55 -5.67 14.47
CA LYS A 66 -42.57 -6.14 15.42
C LYS A 66 -43.11 -5.00 16.28
N ALA A 67 -42.25 -4.13 16.82
CA ALA A 67 -42.65 -2.97 17.60
C ALA A 67 -43.46 -1.95 16.77
N GLN A 68 -43.08 -1.72 15.51
CA GLN A 68 -43.84 -0.85 14.60
C GLN A 68 -45.22 -1.41 14.28
N ARG A 69 -45.34 -2.73 14.12
CA ARG A 69 -46.63 -3.39 13.87
C ARG A 69 -47.57 -3.22 15.07
N LEU A 70 -47.10 -3.48 16.28
CA LEU A 70 -47.88 -3.32 17.51
C LEU A 70 -48.33 -1.87 17.77
N ALA A 71 -47.47 -0.90 17.46
CA ALA A 71 -47.82 0.53 17.57
C ALA A 71 -48.85 0.99 16.52
N ARG A 72 -48.91 0.33 15.35
CA ARG A 72 -49.96 0.58 14.34
C ARG A 72 -51.28 -0.07 14.71
N GLU A 73 -51.24 -1.27 15.28
CA GLU A 73 -52.43 -2.03 15.67
C GLU A 73 -53.10 -1.44 16.92
N ASN A 74 -52.34 -0.82 17.84
CA ASN A 74 -52.87 -0.24 19.09
C ASN A 74 -52.33 1.18 19.35
N PRO A 75 -52.78 2.20 18.59
CA PRO A 75 -52.24 3.57 18.67
C PRO A 75 -52.52 4.29 19.99
N GLY A 76 -53.53 3.86 20.75
CA GLY A 76 -53.84 4.40 22.08
C GLY A 76 -53.01 3.81 23.21
N ALA A 77 -52.42 2.62 23.03
CA ALA A 77 -51.67 1.91 24.06
C ALA A 77 -50.15 2.09 23.95
N TYR A 78 -49.64 2.37 22.74
CA TYR A 78 -48.21 2.38 22.46
C TYR A 78 -47.73 3.61 21.69
N LEU A 79 -46.58 4.14 22.13
CA LEU A 79 -45.85 5.15 21.36
C LEU A 79 -45.16 4.55 20.14
N LYS A 80 -45.14 5.30 19.04
CA LYS A 80 -44.42 4.94 17.82
C LYS A 80 -42.91 4.80 18.12
N PRO A 81 -42.28 3.65 17.83
CA PRO A 81 -40.86 3.46 18.09
C PRO A 81 -40.00 4.39 17.22
N GLY A 82 -38.90 4.88 17.78
CA GLY A 82 -37.94 5.75 17.09
C GLY A 82 -37.16 5.03 15.99
N SER A 83 -36.74 5.75 14.95
CA SER A 83 -35.99 5.21 13.81
C SER A 83 -34.54 4.81 14.14
N GLY A 84 -34.01 5.23 15.29
CA GLY A 84 -32.60 5.07 15.65
C GLY A 84 -32.09 3.63 15.61
N GLY A 85 -32.85 2.66 16.15
CA GLY A 85 -32.44 1.25 16.14
C GLY A 85 -32.35 0.64 14.74
N LEU A 86 -33.25 1.05 13.84
CA LEU A 86 -33.27 0.58 12.45
C LEU A 86 -32.15 1.23 11.63
N VAL A 87 -31.89 2.53 11.81
CA VAL A 87 -30.79 3.23 11.14
C VAL A 87 -29.45 2.61 11.55
N MET A 88 -29.24 2.36 12.85
CA MET A 88 -28.00 1.74 13.34
C MET A 88 -27.83 0.31 12.82
N ALA A 89 -28.89 -0.49 12.75
CA ALA A 89 -28.83 -1.84 12.19
C ALA A 89 -28.52 -1.84 10.68
N ILE A 90 -29.10 -0.91 9.92
CA ILE A 90 -28.80 -0.74 8.49
C ILE A 90 -27.35 -0.31 8.29
N ILE A 91 -26.86 0.65 9.08
CA ILE A 91 -25.45 1.08 9.01
C ILE A 91 -24.53 -0.10 9.30
N ALA A 92 -24.77 -0.86 10.39
CA ALA A 92 -23.97 -2.03 10.72
C ALA A 92 -23.96 -3.05 9.56
N LEU A 93 -25.13 -3.38 9.00
CA LEU A 93 -25.26 -4.36 7.92
C LEU A 93 -24.69 -3.90 6.58
N ALA A 94 -24.75 -2.61 6.26
CA ALA A 94 -24.24 -2.07 5.00
C ALA A 94 -22.74 -1.77 5.04
N LEU A 95 -22.22 -1.32 6.18
CA LEU A 95 -20.80 -0.99 6.34
C LEU A 95 -19.93 -2.25 6.43
N LEU A 96 -20.46 -3.35 6.97
CA LEU A 96 -19.81 -4.65 7.09
C LEU A 96 -19.24 -5.21 5.76
N PRO A 97 -20.07 -5.45 4.72
CA PRO A 97 -19.58 -5.99 3.45
C PRO A 97 -18.65 -5.00 2.74
N LEU A 98 -18.89 -3.70 2.87
CA LEU A 98 -18.04 -2.68 2.25
C LEU A 98 -16.61 -2.71 2.81
N LEU A 99 -16.46 -2.73 4.14
CA LEU A 99 -15.15 -2.79 4.79
C LEU A 99 -14.43 -4.12 4.54
N ALA A 100 -15.18 -5.23 4.53
CA ALA A 100 -14.62 -6.55 4.21
C ALA A 100 -14.04 -6.59 2.78
N VAL A 101 -14.78 -6.09 1.79
CA VAL A 101 -14.32 -6.05 0.39
C VAL A 101 -13.10 -5.12 0.25
N LEU A 102 -13.15 -3.91 0.82
CA LEU A 102 -12.02 -2.97 0.80
C LEU A 102 -10.76 -3.57 1.44
N GLY A 103 -10.92 -4.26 2.58
CA GLY A 103 -9.83 -4.94 3.27
C GLY A 103 -9.17 -6.01 2.40
N ILE A 104 -9.96 -6.91 1.80
CA ILE A 104 -9.44 -8.00 0.95
C ILE A 104 -8.74 -7.44 -0.30
N VAL A 105 -9.36 -6.47 -0.98
CA VAL A 105 -8.79 -5.88 -2.20
C VAL A 105 -7.46 -5.17 -1.89
N SER A 106 -7.38 -4.44 -0.77
CA SER A 106 -6.13 -3.78 -0.36
C SER A 106 -5.01 -4.78 -0.02
N ALA A 107 -5.35 -5.91 0.64
CA ALA A 107 -4.39 -6.93 1.02
C ALA A 107 -3.74 -7.63 -0.19
N ILE A 108 -4.47 -7.80 -1.28
CA ILE A 108 -3.97 -8.44 -2.51
C ILE A 108 -3.23 -7.44 -3.40
N ALA A 109 -3.73 -6.20 -3.50
CA ALA A 109 -3.16 -5.20 -4.41
C ALA A 109 -1.76 -4.73 -4.00
N ILE A 110 -1.49 -4.60 -2.69
CA ILE A 110 -0.22 -4.03 -2.20
C ILE A 110 0.99 -4.90 -2.56
N PRO A 111 1.02 -6.23 -2.29
CA PRO A 111 2.17 -7.06 -2.63
C PRO A 111 2.43 -7.14 -4.13
N ALA A 112 1.37 -7.15 -4.95
CA ALA A 112 1.49 -7.24 -6.41
C ALA A 112 2.17 -5.99 -7.01
N VAL A 113 1.81 -4.80 -6.54
CA VAL A 113 2.39 -3.54 -7.02
C VAL A 113 3.88 -3.43 -6.66
N LEU A 114 4.28 -3.90 -5.47
CA LEU A 114 5.69 -3.93 -5.06
C LEU A 114 6.53 -4.84 -5.96
N GLY A 115 6.04 -6.05 -6.26
CA GLY A 115 6.73 -6.99 -7.14
C GLY A 115 6.86 -6.46 -8.58
N GLN A 116 5.83 -5.79 -9.10
CA GLN A 116 5.89 -5.17 -10.43
C GLN A 116 6.89 -4.01 -10.48
N ARG A 117 6.92 -3.15 -9.45
CA ARG A 117 7.87 -2.03 -9.39
C ARG A 117 9.32 -2.52 -9.38
N ASP A 118 9.59 -3.57 -8.64
CA ASP A 118 10.92 -4.16 -8.59
C ASP A 118 11.35 -4.76 -9.95
N ARG A 119 10.46 -5.45 -10.65
CA ARG A 119 10.75 -5.92 -12.02
C ARG A 119 10.95 -4.77 -13.01
N ALA A 120 10.22 -3.67 -12.85
CA ALA A 120 10.40 -2.48 -13.67
C ALA A 120 11.79 -1.85 -13.44
N ARG A 121 12.27 -1.83 -12.19
CA ARG A 121 13.62 -1.38 -11.85
C ARG A 121 14.70 -2.25 -12.47
N ASP A 122 14.55 -3.58 -12.42
CA ASP A 122 15.47 -4.50 -13.09
C ASP A 122 15.51 -4.25 -14.61
N LYS A 123 14.37 -4.03 -15.25
CA LYS A 123 14.31 -3.65 -16.67
C LYS A 123 14.99 -2.31 -16.97
N GLY A 124 14.82 -1.33 -16.08
CA GLY A 124 15.51 -0.04 -16.20
C GLY A 124 17.03 -0.18 -16.11
N ALA A 125 17.53 -1.04 -15.21
CA ALA A 125 18.96 -1.30 -15.08
C ALA A 125 19.52 -1.99 -16.34
N ILE A 126 18.79 -2.95 -16.92
CA ILE A 126 19.13 -3.58 -18.20
C ILE A 126 19.13 -2.54 -19.35
N ALA A 127 18.18 -1.61 -19.35
CA ALA A 127 18.11 -0.55 -20.36
C ALA A 127 19.33 0.40 -20.27
N ASN A 128 19.72 0.81 -19.06
CA ASN A 128 20.93 1.59 -18.82
C ASN A 128 22.17 0.85 -19.33
N LEU A 129 22.30 -0.44 -19.01
CA LEU A 129 23.42 -1.26 -19.46
C LEU A 129 23.53 -1.22 -20.99
N ASN A 130 22.42 -1.48 -21.68
CA ASN A 130 22.36 -1.47 -23.13
C ASN A 130 22.68 -0.10 -23.72
N SER A 131 22.16 0.99 -23.15
CA SER A 131 22.46 2.35 -23.61
C SER A 131 23.95 2.65 -23.51
N GLY A 132 24.57 2.35 -22.36
CA GLY A 132 26.01 2.53 -22.19
C GLY A 132 26.83 1.62 -23.12
N MET A 133 26.41 0.38 -23.38
CA MET A 133 27.07 -0.49 -24.37
C MET A 133 27.07 0.14 -25.77
N TYR A 134 25.97 0.75 -26.21
CA TYR A 134 25.90 1.41 -27.52
C TYR A 134 26.79 2.65 -27.58
N ALA A 135 26.77 3.48 -26.54
CA ALA A 135 27.62 4.66 -26.44
C ALA A 135 29.10 4.30 -26.45
N LEU A 136 29.50 3.30 -25.66
CA LEU A 136 30.86 2.82 -25.57
C LEU A 136 31.34 2.14 -26.85
N ALA A 137 30.48 1.37 -27.53
CA ALA A 137 30.85 0.77 -28.82
C ALA A 137 31.17 1.86 -29.87
N GLY A 138 30.34 2.90 -29.95
CA GLY A 138 30.60 4.03 -30.84
C GLY A 138 31.87 4.81 -30.48
N GLU A 139 32.15 4.98 -29.18
CA GLU A 139 33.38 5.63 -28.73
C GLU A 139 34.62 4.75 -29.00
N CYS A 140 34.53 3.42 -28.84
CA CYS A 140 35.58 2.49 -29.23
C CYS A 140 35.93 2.62 -30.72
N ASP A 141 34.92 2.75 -31.59
CA ASP A 141 35.13 2.94 -33.03
C ASP A 141 35.88 4.24 -33.34
N LEU A 142 35.56 5.33 -32.64
CA LEU A 142 36.25 6.62 -32.79
C LEU A 142 37.69 6.60 -32.28
N LEU A 143 37.98 5.74 -31.29
CA LEU A 143 39.29 5.62 -30.65
C LEU A 143 40.13 4.46 -31.22
N LYS A 144 39.72 3.89 -32.36
CA LYS A 144 40.49 2.84 -33.06
C LYS A 144 41.92 3.29 -33.34
N GLY A 145 42.88 2.42 -33.03
CA GLY A 145 44.32 2.67 -33.21
C GLY A 145 44.96 3.57 -32.15
N ARG A 146 44.22 4.02 -31.13
CA ARG A 146 44.77 4.74 -29.98
C ARG A 146 45.40 3.78 -28.97
N SER A 147 46.20 4.35 -28.07
CA SER A 147 46.79 3.57 -26.98
C SER A 147 45.71 3.08 -25.99
N PRO A 148 45.91 1.95 -25.29
CA PRO A 148 44.93 1.45 -24.33
C PRO A 148 44.53 2.45 -23.24
N GLY A 149 45.46 3.30 -22.81
CA GLY A 149 45.19 4.37 -21.84
C GLY A 149 44.27 5.46 -22.40
N GLU A 150 44.44 5.84 -23.67
CA GLU A 150 43.56 6.82 -24.34
C GLU A 150 42.16 6.23 -24.56
N VAL A 151 42.07 4.95 -24.96
CA VAL A 151 40.78 4.28 -25.12
C VAL A 151 40.04 4.25 -23.78
N LYS A 152 40.70 3.78 -22.72
CA LYS A 152 40.12 3.77 -21.37
C LYS A 152 39.60 5.14 -20.96
N ALA A 153 40.43 6.18 -21.09
CA ALA A 153 40.05 7.55 -20.70
C ALA A 153 38.85 8.08 -21.51
N GLY A 154 38.81 7.77 -22.82
CA GLY A 154 37.69 8.15 -23.69
C GLY A 154 36.39 7.44 -23.34
N LEU A 155 36.43 6.14 -23.06
CA LEU A 155 35.26 5.36 -22.63
C LEU A 155 34.72 5.85 -21.28
N GLU A 156 35.59 6.12 -20.31
CA GLU A 156 35.18 6.71 -19.02
C GLU A 156 34.54 8.09 -19.19
N ALA A 157 35.08 8.91 -20.11
CA ALA A 157 34.49 10.20 -20.45
C ALA A 157 33.12 10.05 -21.13
N ALA A 158 32.95 9.07 -22.01
CA ALA A 158 31.66 8.76 -22.64
C ALA A 158 30.61 8.33 -21.61
N LEU A 159 30.95 7.47 -20.66
CA LEU A 159 30.04 7.07 -19.58
C LEU A 159 29.60 8.24 -18.70
N ARG A 160 30.49 9.22 -18.46
CA ARG A 160 30.16 10.43 -17.70
C ARG A 160 29.22 11.37 -18.45
N ARG A 161 29.19 11.30 -19.80
CA ARG A 161 28.23 12.05 -20.62
C ARG A 161 26.87 11.37 -20.65
N GLU A 162 26.80 10.07 -20.38
CA GLU A 162 25.54 9.35 -20.46
C GLU A 162 24.60 9.68 -19.31
N ALA A 163 23.35 9.98 -19.69
CA ALA A 163 22.30 10.28 -18.75
C ALA A 163 21.70 8.96 -18.23
N GLY A 164 22.27 8.44 -17.14
CA GLY A 164 21.78 7.24 -16.46
C GLY A 164 21.30 7.54 -15.05
N HIS A 165 20.22 6.87 -14.63
CA HIS A 165 19.78 6.85 -13.23
C HIS A 165 19.73 5.41 -12.73
N ASN A 166 20.30 5.13 -11.56
CA ASN A 166 20.23 3.81 -10.95
C ASN A 166 18.82 3.57 -10.37
N PRO A 167 18.02 2.64 -10.94
CA PRO A 167 16.63 2.45 -10.49
C PRO A 167 16.50 1.85 -9.08
N TRP A 168 17.59 1.26 -8.58
CA TRP A 168 17.68 0.60 -7.28
C TRP A 168 18.27 1.48 -6.18
N SER A 169 19.11 2.44 -6.56
CA SER A 169 19.70 3.41 -5.64
C SER A 169 19.60 4.82 -6.23
N PRO A 170 18.56 5.60 -5.89
CA PRO A 170 18.34 6.91 -6.52
C PRO A 170 19.47 7.93 -6.27
N GLN A 171 20.26 7.70 -5.24
CA GLN A 171 21.41 8.53 -4.85
C GLN A 171 22.73 7.98 -5.41
N GLY A 172 22.74 6.74 -5.88
CA GLY A 172 23.92 6.07 -6.43
C GLY A 172 24.08 6.28 -7.93
N PRO A 173 25.30 6.09 -8.46
CA PRO A 173 25.55 6.20 -9.89
C PRO A 173 24.88 5.05 -10.65
N ALA A 174 24.47 5.32 -11.89
CA ALA A 174 23.97 4.30 -12.81
C ALA A 174 25.08 3.45 -13.42
N PHE A 175 26.28 4.02 -13.53
CA PHE A 175 27.44 3.41 -14.15
C PHE A 175 28.63 3.47 -13.20
N SER A 176 29.42 2.40 -13.16
CA SER A 176 30.79 2.48 -12.71
C SER A 176 31.55 3.30 -13.77
N TYR A 177 31.97 4.51 -13.40
CA TYR A 177 32.71 5.41 -14.30
C TYR A 177 34.17 4.99 -14.52
N THR A 178 34.50 3.76 -14.18
CA THR A 178 35.81 3.14 -14.38
C THR A 178 35.63 1.99 -15.35
N VAL A 179 36.38 2.01 -16.46
CA VAL A 179 36.38 0.92 -17.44
C VAL A 179 37.64 0.10 -17.26
N GLU A 180 37.49 -1.21 -17.10
CA GLU A 180 38.62 -2.13 -17.02
C GLU A 180 39.08 -2.53 -18.43
N VAL A 181 40.37 -2.46 -18.70
CA VAL A 181 40.95 -2.97 -19.93
C VAL A 181 41.56 -4.33 -19.60
N VAL A 182 41.03 -5.39 -20.22
CA VAL A 182 41.47 -6.76 -20.03
C VAL A 182 42.14 -7.28 -21.30
N GLU A 183 43.05 -8.24 -21.15
CA GLU A 183 43.81 -8.81 -22.27
C GLU A 183 43.79 -10.34 -22.22
N GLY A 184 43.89 -10.98 -23.39
CA GLY A 184 44.08 -12.41 -23.51
C GLY A 184 42.90 -13.28 -23.08
N GLN A 185 41.70 -12.71 -22.92
CA GLN A 185 40.50 -13.48 -22.60
C GLN A 185 39.87 -14.04 -23.88
N ASP A 186 39.45 -15.31 -23.80
CA ASP A 186 38.52 -15.86 -24.77
C ASP A 186 37.08 -15.40 -24.46
N GLY A 187 36.11 -15.78 -25.30
CA GLY A 187 34.73 -15.29 -25.16
C GLY A 187 34.07 -15.63 -23.81
N ASP A 188 34.36 -16.80 -23.27
CA ASP A 188 33.79 -17.26 -22.00
C ASP A 188 34.51 -16.60 -20.80
N GLY A 189 35.85 -16.58 -20.80
CA GLY A 189 36.65 -15.88 -19.80
C GLY A 189 36.35 -14.38 -19.76
N PHE A 190 36.12 -13.77 -20.92
CA PHE A 190 35.74 -12.36 -21.00
C PHE A 190 34.35 -12.11 -20.40
N LYS A 191 33.40 -13.03 -20.60
CA LYS A 191 32.06 -12.93 -20.00
C LYS A 191 32.13 -13.08 -18.47
N GLU A 192 32.97 -13.97 -17.95
CA GLU A 192 33.19 -14.11 -16.52
C GLU A 192 33.86 -12.88 -15.92
N ALA A 193 34.88 -12.32 -16.59
CA ALA A 193 35.51 -11.07 -16.19
C ALA A 193 34.50 -9.89 -16.18
N ALA A 194 33.65 -9.81 -17.20
CA ALA A 194 32.62 -8.77 -17.27
C ALA A 194 31.64 -8.91 -16.10
N GLN A 195 31.25 -10.13 -15.74
CA GLN A 195 30.41 -10.39 -14.57
C GLN A 195 31.10 -9.96 -13.27
N ALA A 196 32.39 -10.26 -13.12
CA ALA A 196 33.17 -9.95 -11.93
C ALA A 196 33.40 -8.44 -11.73
N ALA A 197 33.44 -7.67 -12.82
CA ALA A 197 33.52 -6.21 -12.76
C ALA A 197 32.24 -5.56 -12.22
N GLY A 198 31.12 -6.28 -12.23
CA GLY A 198 29.84 -5.82 -11.72
C GLY A 198 29.87 -5.59 -10.21
N GLY A 199 29.26 -4.49 -9.76
CA GLY A 199 29.27 -4.08 -8.35
C GLY A 199 27.88 -4.09 -7.70
N ASN A 200 27.39 -2.89 -7.41
CA ASN A 200 26.16 -2.70 -6.66
C ASN A 200 24.91 -3.04 -7.50
N LEU A 201 23.78 -3.23 -6.80
CA LEU A 201 22.49 -3.48 -7.43
C LEU A 201 22.09 -2.32 -8.37
N GLY A 202 21.81 -2.64 -9.63
CA GLY A 202 21.42 -1.68 -10.65
C GLY A 202 22.54 -0.80 -11.21
N GLU A 203 23.77 -0.93 -10.70
CA GLU A 203 24.95 -0.23 -11.22
C GLU A 203 25.57 -1.05 -12.35
N CYS A 204 25.77 -0.41 -13.50
CA CYS A 204 26.35 -1.05 -14.68
C CYS A 204 27.86 -0.88 -14.68
N ALA A 205 28.61 -1.97 -14.85
CA ALA A 205 30.06 -1.94 -15.02
C ALA A 205 30.43 -2.39 -16.43
N TYR A 206 31.57 -1.89 -16.93
CA TYR A 206 32.03 -2.16 -18.28
C TYR A 206 33.50 -2.56 -18.29
N ILE A 207 33.82 -3.50 -19.15
CA ILE A 207 35.19 -3.93 -19.45
C ILE A 207 35.39 -3.94 -20.97
N VAL A 208 36.63 -3.76 -21.40
CA VAL A 208 37.00 -3.79 -22.81
C VAL A 208 38.25 -4.62 -23.02
N GLN A 209 38.25 -5.44 -24.07
CA GLN A 209 39.41 -6.08 -24.63
C GLN A 209 39.68 -5.44 -25.99
N LEU A 210 40.87 -4.88 -26.16
CA LEU A 210 41.25 -4.26 -27.42
C LEU A 210 41.69 -5.32 -28.43
N PRO A 211 41.38 -5.15 -29.73
CA PRO A 211 41.81 -6.08 -30.75
C PRO A 211 43.34 -6.13 -30.81
N GLY A 212 43.89 -7.34 -30.89
CA GLY A 212 45.32 -7.59 -31.04
C GLY A 212 45.58 -8.60 -32.17
N GLU A 213 46.85 -8.90 -32.46
CA GLU A 213 47.23 -9.76 -33.61
C GLU A 213 46.55 -11.13 -33.64
N ARG A 214 46.12 -11.65 -32.48
CA ARG A 214 45.49 -12.97 -32.35
C ARG A 214 44.22 -12.98 -31.50
N GLN A 215 43.71 -11.80 -31.12
CA GLN A 215 42.57 -11.70 -30.22
C GLN A 215 41.53 -10.72 -30.75
N PRO A 216 40.25 -11.12 -30.84
CA PRO A 216 39.19 -10.21 -31.23
C PRO A 216 39.00 -9.14 -30.13
N GLY A 217 38.63 -7.94 -30.57
CA GLY A 217 38.18 -6.90 -29.65
C GLY A 217 36.81 -7.28 -29.08
N MET A 218 36.59 -7.02 -27.80
CA MET A 218 35.33 -7.28 -27.13
C MET A 218 35.00 -6.15 -26.17
N LEU A 219 33.73 -5.75 -26.15
CA LEU A 219 33.16 -4.88 -25.14
C LEU A 219 32.20 -5.70 -24.28
N GLY A 220 32.36 -5.62 -22.98
CA GLY A 220 31.57 -6.34 -22.00
C GLY A 220 30.91 -5.36 -21.05
N GLY A 221 29.66 -5.64 -20.70
CA GLY A 221 28.94 -4.92 -19.67
C GLY A 221 28.21 -5.89 -18.76
N SER A 222 28.15 -5.58 -17.47
CA SER A 222 27.35 -6.33 -16.51
C SER A 222 26.55 -5.42 -15.59
N VAL A 223 25.42 -5.95 -15.11
CA VAL A 223 24.60 -5.30 -14.09
C VAL A 223 24.02 -6.35 -13.15
N ARG A 224 24.02 -6.05 -11.86
CA ARG A 224 23.37 -6.89 -10.84
C ARG A 224 21.90 -6.53 -10.75
N LEU A 225 21.04 -7.54 -10.78
CA LEU A 225 19.59 -7.44 -10.69
C LEU A 225 19.08 -8.04 -9.38
N LYS A 226 17.89 -7.61 -8.96
CA LYS A 226 17.27 -8.19 -7.75
C LYS A 226 16.64 -9.54 -8.07
N HIS A 227 16.02 -9.64 -9.24
CA HIS A 227 15.40 -10.87 -9.71
C HIS A 227 16.30 -11.59 -10.71
N PRO A 228 16.39 -12.93 -10.62
CA PRO A 228 17.20 -13.69 -11.55
C PRO A 228 16.61 -13.62 -12.97
N VAL A 229 17.49 -13.45 -13.95
CA VAL A 229 17.21 -13.56 -15.38
C VAL A 229 18.03 -14.73 -15.89
N ALA A 230 17.38 -15.70 -16.55
CA ALA A 230 18.02 -16.93 -17.01
C ALA A 230 18.79 -17.69 -15.89
N GLY A 231 18.29 -17.66 -14.65
CA GLY A 231 18.87 -18.37 -13.52
C GLY A 231 20.00 -17.64 -12.79
N SER A 232 20.41 -16.44 -13.25
CA SER A 232 21.44 -15.62 -12.61
C SER A 232 20.91 -14.26 -12.18
N THR A 233 21.41 -13.73 -11.06
CA THR A 233 21.17 -12.33 -10.67
C THR A 233 22.05 -11.34 -11.42
N TRP A 234 22.93 -11.84 -12.30
CA TRP A 234 23.76 -11.05 -13.18
C TRP A 234 23.21 -11.08 -14.59
N TYR A 235 23.04 -9.90 -15.16
CA TYR A 235 22.81 -9.75 -16.59
C TYR A 235 24.10 -9.23 -17.22
N VAL A 236 24.67 -10.04 -18.11
CA VAL A 236 25.95 -9.77 -18.78
C VAL A 236 25.71 -9.73 -20.28
N LYS A 237 26.24 -8.70 -20.93
CA LYS A 237 26.20 -8.54 -22.39
C LYS A 237 27.62 -8.36 -22.89
N VAL A 238 27.98 -9.12 -23.92
CA VAL A 238 29.24 -9.01 -24.63
C VAL A 238 28.93 -8.65 -26.08
N THR A 239 29.72 -7.78 -26.67
CA THR A 239 29.60 -7.35 -28.07
C THR A 239 31.00 -7.35 -28.67
N PRO A 240 31.24 -8.06 -29.79
CA PRO A 240 32.51 -8.00 -30.48
C PRO A 240 32.75 -6.57 -30.99
N LEU A 241 34.01 -6.15 -31.00
CA LEU A 241 34.47 -4.91 -31.61
C LEU A 241 35.16 -5.27 -32.93
N ASP A 242 34.73 -4.60 -34.00
CA ASP A 242 35.31 -4.77 -35.35
C ASP A 242 36.64 -4.02 -35.51
#